data_AF-A0A5K1JJL1-F1
#
_entry.id   AF-A0A5K1JJL1-F1
#
_cell.length_a   1.000
_cell.length_b   1.000
_cell.length_c   1.000
_cell.angle_alpha   90.00
_cell.angle_beta   90.00
_cell.angle_gamma   90.00
#
_symmetry.space_group_name_H-M   'P 1'
#
loop_
_entity.id
_entity.type
_entity.pdbx_description
1 polymer ?
#
loop_
_entity_poly.entity_id
_entity_poly.type
_entity_poly.pdbx_seq_one_letter_code
_entity_poly.pdbx_strand_id
1 'polypeptide(L)'
;MPLPEQFSLVVLGQGSTGLDVARWGADHLGERVSSVTVVGGAKSAPTPTTAELESRGVRFVFGTEEVSGSFDVCVTSPGISEFSDFFAAGRAASAQIMGEPEFAYRLSPDRWIAVTGTNGKTTTTSLVDHLLRSSGIASHAVGNIGEPPIHEVDGRAPGSWFAAELSSYQIATTSELHPRAAALLNITPDHLAWHRTHEAYARAKIRLFQNMDEHDLCVVNVDDPGTMAFADEIFLPGRRFCRLGLAEPGTTDAAFVRDGMLVVRLGGAEHELVRTNELILKGSHNWLNALAAAVLVLFCGATDDGVRAGLRNFKPLEHRVEPCGEIDGVRFVNDSKATNTDAVEKALTAFPDDRVVLLLGGHDKGTPLEGFVSRVVPQVGAIVCFGDARERFRRAVEDAPGADAIDIAEANDLEDAVQVGRSLAHPGDVVLLSPACSSFDEFSGFEERGRVFKAIVAGMKDNDGE
;
A
#
# COMPACT_ATOMS: atom_id res chain seq x y z
N MET A 1 0.39 -23.89 13.83
CA MET A 1 0.39 -24.02 15.29
C MET A 1 -0.47 -22.89 15.83
N PRO A 2 -1.64 -23.22 16.41
CA PRO A 2 -2.51 -22.20 16.98
C PRO A 2 -1.76 -21.42 18.08
N LEU A 3 -2.16 -20.17 18.30
CA LEU A 3 -1.68 -19.43 19.47
C LEU A 3 -2.11 -20.17 20.74
N PRO A 4 -1.26 -20.21 21.78
CA PRO A 4 -1.68 -20.76 23.07
C PRO A 4 -2.91 -20.03 23.63
N GLU A 5 -3.67 -20.72 24.50
CA GLU A 5 -4.79 -20.08 25.20
C GLU A 5 -4.31 -18.89 26.04
N GLN A 6 -3.16 -19.03 26.71
CA GLN A 6 -2.47 -17.93 27.38
C GLN A 6 -0.98 -17.98 27.01
N PHE A 7 -0.37 -16.82 26.71
CA PHE A 7 1.02 -16.75 26.24
C PHE A 7 1.76 -15.51 26.75
N SER A 8 3.07 -15.62 26.88
CA SER A 8 3.99 -14.49 27.04
C SER A 8 4.32 -13.88 25.67
N LEU A 9 4.19 -12.56 25.56
CA LEU A 9 4.35 -11.81 24.31
C LEU A 9 5.62 -10.94 24.36
N VAL A 10 6.48 -11.11 23.35
CA VAL A 10 7.54 -10.14 23.04
C VAL A 10 7.24 -9.45 21.71
N VAL A 11 7.43 -8.13 21.67
CA VAL A 11 7.28 -7.32 20.47
C VAL A 11 8.63 -6.76 20.07
N LEU A 12 9.02 -6.95 18.81
CA LEU A 12 10.24 -6.34 18.26
C LEU A 12 9.91 -5.04 17.52
N GLY A 13 10.56 -3.96 17.93
CA GLY A 13 10.39 -2.62 17.40
C GLY A 13 9.29 -1.84 18.10
N GLN A 14 9.53 -0.53 18.25
CA GLN A 14 8.61 0.41 18.89
C GLN A 14 7.98 1.42 17.91
N GLY A 15 7.90 1.07 16.62
CA GLY A 15 7.11 1.84 15.65
C GLY A 15 5.60 1.69 15.89
N SER A 16 4.75 2.39 15.13
CA SER A 16 3.28 2.37 15.33
C SER A 16 2.74 0.95 15.51
N THR A 17 2.95 0.07 14.53
CA THR A 17 2.48 -1.32 14.58
C THR A 17 2.97 -2.08 15.81
N GLY A 18 4.22 -1.86 16.25
CA GLY A 18 4.75 -2.52 17.45
C GLY A 18 4.05 -2.03 18.73
N LEU A 19 3.78 -0.72 18.82
CA LEU A 19 3.03 -0.14 19.94
C LEU A 19 1.56 -0.56 19.93
N ASP A 20 0.97 -0.77 18.76
CA ASP A 20 -0.42 -1.24 18.60
C ASP A 20 -0.56 -2.70 19.07
N VAL A 21 0.40 -3.56 18.74
CA VAL A 21 0.46 -4.93 19.28
C VAL A 21 0.70 -4.91 20.79
N ALA A 22 1.56 -4.01 21.29
CA ALA A 22 1.80 -3.88 22.73
C ALA A 22 0.55 -3.40 23.50
N ARG A 23 -0.23 -2.47 22.92
CA ARG A 23 -1.54 -2.04 23.43
C ARG A 23 -2.50 -3.21 23.54
N TRP A 24 -2.69 -3.96 22.45
CA TRP A 24 -3.53 -5.15 22.46
C TRP A 24 -3.08 -6.14 23.54
N GLY A 25 -1.77 -6.37 23.64
CA GLY A 25 -1.22 -7.24 24.67
C GLY A 25 -1.51 -6.75 26.09
N ALA A 26 -1.42 -5.43 26.33
CA ALA A 26 -1.73 -4.80 27.60
C ALA A 26 -3.21 -4.92 27.98
N ASP A 27 -4.12 -4.75 27.00
CA ASP A 27 -5.56 -4.90 27.19
C ASP A 27 -5.97 -6.34 27.55
N HIS A 28 -5.15 -7.33 27.19
CA HIS A 28 -5.39 -8.74 27.46
C HIS A 28 -4.49 -9.34 28.54
N LEU A 29 -3.80 -8.50 29.32
CA LEU A 29 -2.95 -8.95 30.43
C LEU A 29 -3.78 -9.65 31.50
N GLY A 30 -3.35 -10.85 31.88
CA GLY A 30 -4.02 -11.70 32.87
C GLY A 30 -5.10 -12.62 32.29
N GLU A 31 -5.51 -12.41 31.04
CA GLU A 31 -6.47 -13.26 30.32
C GLU A 31 -5.75 -14.08 29.24
N ARG A 32 -5.53 -13.49 28.06
CA ARG A 32 -4.81 -14.14 26.95
C ARG A 32 -3.30 -13.94 27.02
N VAL A 33 -2.84 -12.87 27.67
CA VAL A 33 -1.42 -12.51 27.72
C VAL A 33 -0.92 -12.55 29.16
N SER A 34 0.12 -13.33 29.43
CA SER A 34 0.71 -13.45 30.77
C SER A 34 1.72 -12.34 31.07
N SER A 35 2.38 -11.82 30.03
CA SER A 35 3.32 -10.70 30.11
C SER A 35 3.54 -10.11 28.72
N VAL A 36 3.84 -8.81 28.66
CA VAL A 36 4.20 -8.10 27.42
C VAL A 36 5.56 -7.44 27.60
N THR A 37 6.50 -7.73 26.70
CA THR A 37 7.79 -7.04 26.62
C THR A 37 7.98 -6.44 25.23
N VAL A 38 8.34 -5.17 25.13
CA VAL A 38 8.72 -4.52 23.88
C VAL A 38 10.23 -4.31 23.88
N VAL A 39 10.91 -4.85 22.88
CA VAL A 39 12.32 -4.55 22.61
C VAL A 39 12.36 -3.52 21.48
N GLY A 40 12.76 -2.29 21.80
CA GLY A 40 12.60 -1.16 20.88
C GLY A 40 13.62 -1.12 19.73
N GLY A 41 14.77 -1.78 19.89
CA GLY A 41 15.90 -1.76 18.94
C GLY A 41 17.02 -0.79 19.34
N ALA A 42 18.15 -0.82 18.63
CA ALA A 42 19.39 -0.13 19.04
C ALA A 42 19.25 1.40 19.19
N LYS A 43 18.36 2.03 18.43
CA LYS A 43 18.12 3.49 18.44
C LYS A 43 16.88 3.89 19.24
N SER A 44 16.24 2.95 19.92
CA SER A 44 15.00 3.23 20.66
C SER A 44 15.25 4.02 21.94
N ALA A 45 14.29 4.87 22.27
CA ALA A 45 14.24 5.66 23.48
C ALA A 45 12.79 5.77 23.98
N PRO A 46 12.58 6.07 25.28
CA PRO A 46 11.25 6.29 25.83
C PRO A 46 10.49 7.42 25.12
N THR A 47 9.18 7.26 24.99
CA THR A 47 8.24 8.27 24.49
C THR A 47 7.05 8.39 25.44
N PRO A 48 6.21 9.43 25.31
CA PRO A 48 4.97 9.52 26.10
C PRO A 48 4.10 8.27 25.97
N THR A 49 4.01 7.70 24.76
CA THR A 49 3.25 6.47 24.49
C THR A 49 3.85 5.26 25.20
N THR A 50 5.18 5.11 25.24
CA THR A 50 5.79 3.98 25.95
C THR A 50 5.57 4.11 27.45
N ALA A 51 5.67 5.32 28.00
CA ALA A 51 5.43 5.56 29.43
C ALA A 51 3.97 5.26 29.83
N GLU A 52 3.00 5.58 28.97
CA GLU A 52 1.60 5.19 29.15
C GLU A 52 1.45 3.66 29.22
N LEU A 53 2.05 2.95 28.27
CA LEU A 53 2.01 1.48 28.23
C LEU A 53 2.76 0.82 29.39
N GLU A 54 3.86 1.41 29.85
CA GLU A 54 4.55 0.96 31.07
C GLU A 54 3.63 1.03 32.29
N SER A 55 2.83 2.09 32.41
CA SER A 55 1.83 2.21 33.48
C SER A 55 0.73 1.15 33.43
N ARG A 56 0.52 0.54 32.25
CA ARG A 56 -0.41 -0.57 32.00
C ARG A 56 0.23 -1.95 32.12
N GLY A 57 1.50 -2.04 32.56
CA GLY A 57 2.19 -3.30 32.83
C GLY A 57 3.04 -3.83 31.66
N VAL A 58 3.23 -3.06 30.60
CA VAL A 58 4.16 -3.41 29.51
C VAL A 58 5.60 -3.13 29.94
N ARG A 59 6.51 -4.08 29.74
CA ARG A 59 7.94 -3.87 29.96
C ARG A 59 8.60 -3.36 28.68
N PHE A 60 9.38 -2.28 28.75
CA PHE A 60 10.20 -1.83 27.61
C PHE A 60 11.69 -2.10 27.83
N VAL A 61 12.38 -2.42 26.73
CA VAL A 61 13.84 -2.56 26.66
C VAL A 61 14.33 -1.67 25.52
N PHE A 62 15.04 -0.60 25.88
CA PHE A 62 15.50 0.43 24.95
C PHE A 62 17.00 0.33 24.62
N GLY A 63 17.40 0.91 23.50
CA GLY A 63 18.82 1.06 23.13
C GLY A 63 19.56 -0.25 22.80
N THR A 64 18.84 -1.35 22.56
CA THR A 64 19.44 -2.66 22.25
C THR A 64 18.56 -3.48 21.32
N GLU A 65 19.19 -4.37 20.56
CA GLU A 65 18.56 -5.42 19.75
C GLU A 65 18.70 -6.80 20.41
N GLU A 66 19.30 -6.87 21.60
CA GLU A 66 19.37 -8.11 22.37
C GLU A 66 18.01 -8.44 22.98
N VAL A 67 17.53 -9.66 22.72
CA VAL A 67 16.29 -10.17 23.30
C VAL A 67 16.63 -11.17 24.40
N SER A 68 16.48 -10.74 25.65
CA SER A 68 16.74 -11.57 26.84
C SER A 68 15.45 -12.15 27.40
N GLY A 69 15.44 -13.47 27.62
CA GLY A 69 14.30 -14.18 28.21
C GLY A 69 13.86 -15.38 27.38
N SER A 70 12.71 -15.94 27.73
CA SER A 70 12.03 -16.97 26.93
C SER A 70 10.56 -16.58 26.85
N PHE A 71 10.04 -16.53 25.63
CA PHE A 71 8.68 -16.10 25.31
C PHE A 71 7.95 -17.17 24.50
N ASP A 72 6.63 -17.18 24.57
CA ASP A 72 5.81 -18.07 23.77
C ASP A 72 5.61 -17.51 22.36
N VAL A 73 5.36 -16.20 22.26
CA VAL A 73 5.03 -15.52 21.01
C VAL A 73 5.87 -14.26 20.84
N CYS A 74 6.50 -14.13 19.67
CA CYS A 74 7.18 -12.93 19.21
C CYS A 74 6.44 -12.31 18.02
N VAL A 75 6.09 -11.03 18.12
CA VAL A 75 5.52 -10.26 17.02
C VAL A 75 6.51 -9.20 16.57
N THR A 76 6.91 -9.23 15.30
CA THR A 76 7.88 -8.30 14.74
C THR A 76 7.22 -7.17 13.95
N SER A 77 7.76 -5.96 14.11
CA SER A 77 7.39 -4.83 13.24
C SER A 77 7.82 -5.10 11.78
N PRO A 78 7.02 -4.69 10.77
CA PRO A 78 7.34 -4.94 9.34
C PRO A 78 8.68 -4.35 8.86
N GLY A 79 9.15 -3.27 9.50
CA GLY A 79 10.43 -2.65 9.16
C GLY A 79 11.66 -3.49 9.53
N ILE A 80 11.51 -4.48 10.41
CA ILE A 80 12.60 -5.38 10.82
C ILE A 80 12.68 -6.54 9.83
N SER A 81 13.78 -6.61 9.09
CA SER A 81 14.00 -7.68 8.11
C SER A 81 14.12 -9.04 8.80
N GLU A 82 13.50 -10.07 8.21
CA GLU A 82 13.63 -11.47 8.67
C GLU A 82 15.07 -12.00 8.60
N PHE A 83 15.93 -11.28 7.87
CA PHE A 83 17.36 -11.57 7.72
C PHE A 83 18.26 -10.77 8.68
N SER A 84 17.69 -9.96 9.58
CA SER A 84 18.44 -9.18 10.56
C SER A 84 18.81 -9.99 11.80
N ASP A 85 19.90 -9.58 12.47
CA ASP A 85 20.30 -10.17 13.75
C ASP A 85 19.25 -9.94 14.83
N PHE A 86 18.54 -8.80 14.78
CA PHE A 86 17.46 -8.50 15.70
C PHE A 86 16.28 -9.48 15.58
N PHE A 87 15.87 -9.80 14.35
CA PHE A 87 14.85 -10.83 14.12
C PHE A 87 15.35 -12.22 14.58
N ALA A 88 16.62 -12.53 14.33
CA ALA A 88 17.23 -13.79 14.78
C ALA A 88 17.25 -13.91 16.31
N ALA A 89 17.53 -12.82 17.03
CA ALA A 89 17.48 -12.77 18.48
C ALA A 89 16.05 -13.03 19.01
N GLY A 90 15.04 -12.37 18.44
CA GLY A 90 13.65 -12.62 18.82
C GLY A 90 13.19 -14.05 18.52
N ARG A 91 13.61 -14.62 17.39
CA ARG A 91 13.36 -16.03 17.04
C ARG A 91 14.02 -17.00 18.00
N ALA A 92 15.24 -16.72 18.46
CA ALA A 92 15.94 -17.57 19.42
C ALA A 92 15.32 -17.53 20.82
N ALA A 93 14.75 -16.39 21.19
CA ALA A 93 14.12 -16.18 22.50
C ALA A 93 12.66 -16.66 22.56
N SER A 94 12.05 -17.07 21.45
CA SER A 94 10.59 -17.29 21.38
C SER A 94 10.21 -18.61 20.72
N ALA A 95 9.15 -19.27 21.21
CA ALA A 95 8.66 -20.51 20.61
C ALA A 95 8.08 -20.30 19.21
N GLN A 96 7.46 -19.14 18.96
CA GLN A 96 6.92 -18.73 17.66
C GLN A 96 7.28 -17.28 17.37
N ILE A 97 7.59 -16.95 16.11
CA ILE A 97 7.82 -15.57 15.65
C ILE A 97 7.01 -15.31 14.39
N MET A 98 6.37 -14.14 14.32
CA MET A 98 5.50 -13.75 13.22
C MET A 98 5.40 -12.23 13.06
N GLY A 99 4.89 -11.79 11.92
CA GLY A 99 4.46 -10.40 11.73
C GLY A 99 3.08 -10.14 12.34
N GLU A 100 2.72 -8.86 12.44
CA GLU A 100 1.41 -8.44 12.96
C GLU A 100 0.21 -9.00 12.17
N PRO A 101 0.21 -9.08 10.82
CA PRO A 101 -0.96 -9.63 10.11
C PRO A 101 -1.18 -11.12 10.36
N GLU A 102 -0.10 -11.90 10.52
CA GLU A 102 -0.18 -13.30 10.92
C GLU A 102 -0.74 -13.43 12.33
N PHE A 103 -0.28 -12.58 13.26
CA PHE A 103 -0.76 -12.55 14.63
C PHE A 103 -2.26 -12.23 14.69
N ALA A 104 -2.70 -11.17 14.01
CA ALA A 104 -4.11 -10.79 13.92
C ALA A 104 -4.96 -11.88 13.25
N TYR A 105 -4.48 -12.50 12.19
CA TYR A 105 -5.16 -13.63 11.54
C TYR A 105 -5.33 -14.81 12.49
N ARG A 106 -4.32 -15.18 13.27
CA ARG A 106 -4.43 -16.29 14.23
C ARG A 106 -5.39 -16.00 15.38
N LEU A 107 -5.59 -14.72 15.73
CA LEU A 107 -6.58 -14.30 16.72
C LEU A 107 -8.00 -14.26 16.12
N SER A 108 -8.14 -13.90 14.84
CA SER A 108 -9.41 -13.73 14.13
C SER A 108 -9.34 -14.29 12.69
N PRO A 109 -9.37 -15.63 12.50
CA PRO A 109 -8.99 -16.26 11.23
C PRO A 109 -10.03 -16.16 10.11
N ASP A 110 -11.28 -15.85 10.45
CA ASP A 110 -12.35 -15.90 9.46
C ASP A 110 -12.35 -14.71 8.50
N ARG A 111 -12.83 -14.94 7.27
CA ARG A 111 -13.23 -13.88 6.32
C ARG A 111 -12.15 -12.82 6.03
N TRP A 112 -11.00 -13.28 5.57
CA TRP A 112 -9.95 -12.41 5.04
C TRP A 112 -9.97 -12.39 3.51
N ILE A 113 -9.86 -11.19 2.95
CA ILE A 113 -9.50 -10.94 1.55
C ILE A 113 -8.16 -10.22 1.58
N ALA A 114 -7.19 -10.66 0.79
CA ALA A 114 -5.85 -10.06 0.81
C ALA A 114 -5.42 -9.53 -0.56
N VAL A 115 -4.81 -8.35 -0.57
CA VAL A 115 -4.34 -7.71 -1.79
C VAL A 115 -2.86 -7.37 -1.67
N THR A 116 -2.06 -7.82 -2.63
CA THR A 116 -0.67 -7.43 -2.78
C THR A 116 -0.30 -7.10 -4.23
N GLY A 117 0.90 -6.58 -4.40
CA GLY A 117 1.47 -6.10 -5.66
C GLY A 117 2.47 -4.98 -5.41
N THR A 118 3.23 -4.57 -6.42
CA THR A 118 4.06 -3.37 -6.29
C THR A 118 3.16 -2.14 -6.23
N ASN A 119 2.19 -2.07 -7.13
CA ASN A 119 1.26 -0.94 -7.29
C ASN A 119 -0.20 -1.37 -7.30
N GLY A 120 -1.11 -0.41 -7.09
CA GLY A 120 -2.56 -0.62 -7.14
C GLY A 120 -3.17 -1.17 -5.84
N LYS A 121 -2.35 -1.70 -4.93
CA LYS A 121 -2.78 -2.31 -3.65
C LYS A 121 -3.85 -1.50 -2.92
N THR A 122 -3.52 -0.26 -2.55
CA THR A 122 -4.40 0.60 -1.76
C THR A 122 -5.73 0.90 -2.46
N THR A 123 -5.67 1.20 -3.76
CA THR A 123 -6.89 1.43 -4.55
C THR A 123 -7.75 0.18 -4.58
N THR A 124 -7.17 -0.99 -4.86
CA THR A 124 -7.88 -2.26 -4.91
C THR A 124 -8.43 -2.67 -3.55
N THR A 125 -7.67 -2.56 -2.46
CA THR A 125 -8.16 -2.87 -1.10
C THR A 125 -9.31 -1.96 -0.70
N SER A 126 -9.23 -0.67 -1.02
CA SER A 126 -10.31 0.28 -0.75
C SER A 126 -11.56 -0.01 -1.58
N LEU A 127 -11.37 -0.41 -2.84
CA LEU A 127 -12.47 -0.90 -3.68
C LEU A 127 -13.08 -2.17 -3.06
N VAL A 128 -12.29 -3.14 -2.59
CA VAL A 128 -12.83 -4.35 -1.94
C VAL A 128 -13.74 -3.99 -0.76
N ASP A 129 -13.26 -3.15 0.16
CA ASP A 129 -14.06 -2.70 1.31
C ASP A 129 -15.33 -1.97 0.85
N HIS A 130 -15.19 -1.01 -0.07
CA HIS A 130 -16.31 -0.20 -0.57
C HIS A 130 -17.36 -1.03 -1.33
N LEU A 131 -16.95 -1.99 -2.15
CA LEU A 131 -17.85 -2.83 -2.94
C LEU A 131 -18.60 -3.85 -2.06
N LEU A 132 -17.95 -4.39 -1.03
CA LEU A 132 -18.62 -5.22 -0.02
C LEU A 132 -19.68 -4.40 0.73
N ARG A 133 -19.33 -3.21 1.22
CA ARG A 133 -20.28 -2.32 1.92
C ARG A 133 -21.42 -1.89 1.00
N SER A 134 -21.14 -1.61 -0.27
CA SER A 134 -22.15 -1.30 -1.29
C SER A 134 -23.11 -2.47 -1.56
N SER A 135 -22.68 -3.69 -1.25
CA SER A 135 -23.51 -4.91 -1.30
C SER A 135 -24.19 -5.24 0.04
N GLY A 136 -24.13 -4.34 1.03
CA GLY A 136 -24.68 -4.57 2.37
C GLY A 136 -23.89 -5.54 3.24
N ILE A 137 -22.64 -5.86 2.85
CA ILE A 137 -21.76 -6.75 3.59
C ILE A 137 -20.77 -5.91 4.40
N ALA A 138 -20.71 -6.15 5.72
CA ALA A 138 -19.75 -5.48 6.58
C ALA A 138 -18.32 -5.87 6.19
N SER A 139 -17.47 -4.86 5.98
CA SER A 139 -16.04 -5.03 5.72
C SER A 139 -15.26 -3.92 6.43
N HIS A 140 -13.97 -4.12 6.66
CA HIS A 140 -13.02 -3.13 7.13
C HIS A 140 -11.74 -3.25 6.32
N ALA A 141 -11.24 -2.13 5.78
CA ALA A 141 -9.93 -2.07 5.16
C ALA A 141 -8.85 -2.02 6.26
N VAL A 142 -7.90 -2.95 6.21
CA VAL A 142 -6.84 -3.10 7.22
C VAL A 142 -5.48 -3.35 6.55
N GLY A 143 -4.40 -3.29 7.33
CA GLY A 143 -3.06 -3.67 6.88
C GLY A 143 -2.19 -2.44 6.64
N ASN A 144 -1.56 -2.38 5.48
CA ASN A 144 -0.76 -1.21 5.07
C ASN A 144 -1.63 -0.02 4.58
N ILE A 145 -2.93 -0.08 4.86
CA ILE A 145 -3.94 0.95 4.62
C ILE A 145 -4.92 0.95 5.80
N GLY A 146 -5.40 2.13 6.19
CA GLY A 146 -6.32 2.28 7.30
C GLY A 146 -5.59 1.98 8.61
N GLU A 147 -6.13 1.04 9.38
CA GLU A 147 -5.59 0.61 10.67
C GLU A 147 -4.83 -0.73 10.54
N PRO A 148 -3.83 -0.98 11.41
CA PRO A 148 -3.27 -2.32 11.51
C PRO A 148 -4.36 -3.32 11.93
N PRO A 149 -4.41 -4.53 11.33
CA PRO A 149 -5.43 -5.53 11.62
C PRO A 149 -5.67 -5.79 13.10
N ILE A 150 -4.63 -5.74 13.93
CA ILE A 150 -4.69 -5.94 15.38
C ILE A 150 -5.65 -4.99 16.10
N HIS A 151 -5.83 -3.75 15.61
CA HIS A 151 -6.79 -2.79 16.19
C HIS A 151 -8.24 -3.24 16.01
N GLU A 152 -8.53 -3.95 14.94
CA GLU A 152 -9.90 -4.33 14.59
C GLU A 152 -10.27 -5.72 15.13
N VAL A 153 -9.31 -6.50 15.66
CA VAL A 153 -9.52 -7.90 16.09
C VAL A 153 -10.63 -8.01 17.14
N ASP A 154 -10.56 -7.23 18.22
CA ASP A 154 -11.50 -7.37 19.35
C ASP A 154 -12.87 -6.75 19.04
N GLY A 155 -12.89 -5.68 18.23
CA GLY A 155 -14.09 -4.98 17.80
C GLY A 155 -14.80 -5.63 16.61
N ARG A 156 -14.25 -6.71 16.06
CA ARG A 156 -14.70 -7.28 14.80
C ARG A 156 -16.12 -7.84 14.91
N ALA A 157 -17.06 -7.22 14.21
CA ALA A 157 -18.42 -7.73 14.13
C ALA A 157 -18.46 -9.15 13.50
N PRO A 158 -19.24 -10.10 14.04
CA PRO A 158 -19.37 -11.43 13.47
C PRO A 158 -19.76 -11.39 11.99
N GLY A 159 -19.04 -12.14 11.17
CA GLY A 159 -19.30 -12.22 9.73
C GLY A 159 -18.77 -11.06 8.90
N SER A 160 -18.10 -10.06 9.50
CA SER A 160 -17.44 -8.98 8.74
C SER A 160 -16.19 -9.47 8.01
N TRP A 161 -15.84 -8.82 6.90
CA TRP A 161 -14.64 -9.11 6.13
C TRP A 161 -13.50 -8.17 6.45
N PHE A 162 -12.29 -8.68 6.59
CA PHE A 162 -11.09 -7.86 6.50
C PHE A 162 -10.60 -7.81 5.06
N ALA A 163 -10.58 -6.61 4.50
CA ALA A 163 -9.93 -6.30 3.23
C ALA A 163 -8.49 -5.86 3.56
N ALA A 164 -7.56 -6.80 3.51
CA ALA A 164 -6.19 -6.60 3.96
C ALA A 164 -5.25 -6.17 2.82
N GLU A 165 -4.69 -4.97 2.90
CA GLU A 165 -3.52 -4.59 2.11
C GLU A 165 -2.26 -5.17 2.75
N LEU A 166 -1.57 -6.07 2.04
CA LEU A 166 -0.36 -6.71 2.55
C LEU A 166 0.87 -6.35 1.70
N SER A 167 1.87 -5.77 2.36
CA SER A 167 3.20 -5.53 1.80
C SER A 167 4.00 -6.84 1.69
N SER A 168 5.08 -6.84 0.90
CA SER A 168 5.97 -8.01 0.82
C SER A 168 6.68 -8.29 2.16
N TYR A 169 6.92 -7.26 2.98
CA TYR A 169 7.52 -7.41 4.32
C TYR A 169 6.57 -8.14 5.27
N GLN A 170 5.30 -7.75 5.26
CA GLN A 170 4.27 -8.40 6.06
C GLN A 170 4.12 -9.86 5.65
N ILE A 171 3.97 -10.15 4.35
CA ILE A 171 3.77 -11.52 3.87
C ILE A 171 4.97 -12.42 4.18
N ALA A 172 6.20 -11.91 4.09
CA ALA A 172 7.41 -12.70 4.39
C ALA A 172 7.42 -13.31 5.81
N THR A 173 6.75 -12.64 6.76
CA THR A 173 6.64 -13.05 8.16
C THR A 173 5.32 -13.75 8.50
N THR A 174 4.58 -14.20 7.49
CA THR A 174 3.38 -15.04 7.62
C THR A 174 3.71 -16.52 7.43
N SER A 175 2.92 -17.39 8.05
CA SER A 175 3.03 -18.85 7.89
C SER A 175 1.69 -19.57 7.84
N GLU A 176 0.64 -19.09 8.51
CA GLU A 176 -0.69 -19.70 8.54
C GLU A 176 -1.79 -18.81 7.96
N LEU A 177 -1.49 -17.54 7.66
CA LEU A 177 -2.41 -16.65 6.96
C LEU A 177 -3.06 -17.35 5.76
N HIS A 178 -4.40 -17.41 5.76
CA HIS A 178 -5.20 -18.12 4.76
C HIS A 178 -6.41 -17.26 4.36
N PRO A 179 -6.24 -16.34 3.40
CA PRO A 179 -7.35 -15.54 2.89
C PRO A 179 -8.28 -16.39 2.01
N ARG A 180 -9.59 -16.11 2.03
CA ARG A 180 -10.57 -16.78 1.16
C ARG A 180 -10.45 -16.36 -0.30
N ALA A 181 -10.00 -15.13 -0.52
CA ALA A 181 -9.68 -14.62 -1.84
C ALA A 181 -8.46 -13.71 -1.73
N ALA A 182 -7.55 -13.81 -2.69
CA ALA A 182 -6.35 -12.98 -2.68
C ALA A 182 -5.94 -12.53 -4.08
N ALA A 183 -5.40 -11.32 -4.21
CA ALA A 183 -4.93 -10.77 -5.47
C ALA A 183 -3.44 -10.43 -5.46
N LEU A 184 -2.74 -10.84 -6.51
CA LEU A 184 -1.40 -10.38 -6.87
C LEU A 184 -1.51 -9.52 -8.13
N LEU A 185 -1.43 -8.20 -7.96
CA LEU A 185 -1.77 -7.22 -9.00
C LEU A 185 -0.67 -7.01 -10.05
N ASN A 186 0.58 -7.00 -9.63
CA ASN A 186 1.78 -6.79 -10.46
C ASN A 186 3.05 -6.97 -9.63
N ILE A 187 4.17 -7.26 -10.30
CA ILE A 187 5.51 -7.31 -9.70
C ILE A 187 6.48 -6.47 -10.54
N THR A 188 6.87 -5.31 -10.03
CA THR A 188 7.98 -4.51 -10.58
C THR A 188 9.08 -4.33 -9.52
N PRO A 189 10.36 -4.14 -9.91
CA PRO A 189 11.46 -3.99 -8.96
C PRO A 189 11.22 -2.87 -7.95
N ASP A 190 11.21 -3.23 -6.67
CA ASP A 190 11.06 -2.31 -5.53
C ASP A 190 11.68 -2.97 -4.28
N HIS A 191 11.98 -2.19 -3.24
CA HIS A 191 12.36 -2.68 -1.90
C HIS A 191 13.57 -3.65 -1.84
N LEU A 192 14.52 -3.52 -2.77
CA LEU A 192 15.68 -4.41 -2.87
C LEU A 192 16.62 -4.37 -1.66
N ALA A 193 16.72 -3.24 -0.95
CA ALA A 193 17.54 -3.13 0.26
C ALA A 193 17.08 -4.11 1.36
N TRP A 194 15.78 -4.38 1.44
CA TRP A 194 15.19 -5.28 2.45
C TRP A 194 15.19 -6.74 1.98
N HIS A 195 14.81 -6.98 0.71
CA HIS A 195 14.69 -8.33 0.14
C HIS A 195 15.99 -8.89 -0.43
N ARG A 196 17.04 -8.06 -0.55
CA ARG A 196 18.35 -8.34 -1.18
C ARG A 196 18.29 -8.54 -2.70
N THR A 197 17.29 -9.25 -3.23
CA THR A 197 17.11 -9.47 -4.68
C THR A 197 15.67 -9.29 -5.13
N HIS A 198 15.47 -9.11 -6.45
CA HIS A 198 14.14 -8.98 -7.05
C HIS A 198 13.34 -10.29 -6.95
N GLU A 199 14.01 -11.44 -7.06
CA GLU A 199 13.39 -12.76 -6.95
C GLU A 199 12.89 -13.02 -5.53
N ALA A 200 13.65 -12.61 -4.51
CA ALA A 200 13.22 -12.70 -3.11
C ALA A 200 11.97 -11.82 -2.87
N TYR A 201 11.95 -10.60 -3.43
CA TYR A 201 10.80 -9.72 -3.38
C TYR A 201 9.55 -10.33 -4.04
N ALA A 202 9.72 -10.91 -5.23
CA ALA A 202 8.64 -11.58 -5.96
C ALA A 202 8.09 -12.77 -5.17
N ARG A 203 8.96 -13.67 -4.71
CA ARG A 203 8.58 -14.84 -3.90
C ARG A 203 7.90 -14.46 -2.60
N ALA A 204 8.33 -13.40 -1.95
CA ALA A 204 7.66 -12.88 -0.77
C ALA A 204 6.19 -12.51 -1.06
N LYS A 205 5.86 -11.96 -2.23
CA LYS A 205 4.47 -11.68 -2.62
C LYS A 205 3.71 -12.95 -3.02
N ILE A 206 4.34 -13.87 -3.74
CA ILE A 206 3.73 -15.14 -4.18
C ILE A 206 3.33 -16.00 -2.97
N ARG A 207 4.07 -15.91 -1.86
CA ARG A 207 3.74 -16.56 -0.58
C ARG A 207 2.35 -16.18 -0.04
N LEU A 208 1.72 -15.10 -0.52
CA LEU A 208 0.33 -14.79 -0.19
C LEU A 208 -0.63 -15.97 -0.49
N PHE A 209 -0.34 -16.75 -1.52
CA PHE A 209 -1.15 -17.89 -1.92
C PHE A 209 -0.77 -19.20 -1.20
N GLN A 210 0.23 -19.18 -0.31
CA GLN A 210 0.87 -20.40 0.23
C GLN A 210 -0.14 -21.39 0.82
N ASN A 211 -1.08 -20.89 1.64
CA ASN A 211 -2.04 -21.70 2.37
C ASN A 211 -3.42 -21.80 1.71
N MET A 212 -3.59 -21.22 0.50
CA MET A 212 -4.86 -21.26 -0.23
C MET A 212 -5.02 -22.58 -1.00
N ASP A 213 -6.27 -23.04 -1.13
CA ASP A 213 -6.64 -24.29 -1.80
C ASP A 213 -7.71 -24.08 -2.90
N GLU A 214 -8.32 -25.17 -3.37
CA GLU A 214 -9.33 -25.18 -4.44
C GLU A 214 -10.68 -24.54 -4.05
N HIS A 215 -10.91 -24.31 -2.75
CA HIS A 215 -12.09 -23.63 -2.22
C HIS A 215 -11.88 -22.12 -2.04
N ASP A 216 -10.70 -21.62 -2.34
CA ASP A 216 -10.36 -20.19 -2.33
C ASP A 216 -10.19 -19.66 -3.75
N LEU A 217 -9.94 -18.36 -3.90
CA LEU A 217 -9.71 -17.76 -5.20
C LEU A 217 -8.45 -16.89 -5.24
N CYS A 218 -7.48 -17.31 -6.05
CA CYS A 218 -6.29 -16.53 -6.37
C CYS A 218 -6.52 -15.69 -7.64
N VAL A 219 -6.40 -14.37 -7.55
CA VAL A 219 -6.50 -13.44 -8.69
C VAL A 219 -5.11 -13.01 -9.12
N VAL A 220 -4.77 -13.23 -10.38
CA VAL A 220 -3.43 -12.92 -10.92
C VAL A 220 -3.59 -12.12 -12.20
N ASN A 221 -2.95 -10.96 -12.26
CA ASN A 221 -2.84 -10.19 -13.50
C ASN A 221 -1.90 -10.91 -14.47
N VAL A 222 -2.43 -11.37 -15.60
CA VAL A 222 -1.68 -12.09 -16.64
C VAL A 222 -1.13 -11.16 -17.73
N ASP A 223 -1.49 -9.88 -17.71
CA ASP A 223 -0.91 -8.86 -18.60
C ASP A 223 0.40 -8.27 -18.02
N ASP A 224 0.69 -8.53 -16.73
CA ASP A 224 1.91 -8.04 -16.08
C ASP A 224 3.10 -8.98 -16.38
N PRO A 225 4.17 -8.52 -17.05
CA PRO A 225 5.33 -9.36 -17.34
C PRO A 225 6.03 -9.85 -16.06
N GLY A 226 5.98 -9.07 -14.98
CA GLY A 226 6.62 -9.40 -13.72
C GLY A 226 5.97 -10.56 -12.98
N THR A 227 4.63 -10.63 -12.93
CA THR A 227 3.92 -11.82 -12.43
C THR A 227 4.17 -13.01 -13.35
N MET A 228 4.11 -12.80 -14.67
CA MET A 228 4.27 -13.88 -15.65
C MET A 228 5.68 -14.48 -15.69
N ALA A 229 6.71 -13.74 -15.27
CA ALA A 229 8.06 -14.26 -15.07
C ALA A 229 8.14 -15.37 -14.01
N PHE A 230 7.17 -15.43 -13.08
CA PHE A 230 7.07 -16.44 -12.03
C PHE A 230 5.83 -17.34 -12.19
N ALA A 231 5.28 -17.47 -13.40
CA ALA A 231 4.06 -18.22 -13.66
C ALA A 231 4.11 -19.66 -13.11
N ASP A 232 5.26 -20.35 -13.25
CA ASP A 232 5.44 -21.72 -12.77
C ASP A 232 5.46 -21.83 -11.23
N GLU A 233 5.83 -20.76 -10.52
CA GLU A 233 5.77 -20.70 -9.04
C GLU A 233 4.38 -20.26 -8.54
N ILE A 234 3.63 -19.52 -9.37
CA ILE A 234 2.29 -18.99 -9.03
C ILE A 234 1.21 -20.04 -9.28
N PHE A 235 1.14 -20.58 -10.49
CA PHE A 235 0.03 -21.43 -10.97
C PHE A 235 0.21 -22.89 -10.56
N LEU A 236 0.31 -23.13 -9.25
CA LEU A 236 0.46 -24.48 -8.71
C LEU A 236 -0.88 -25.25 -8.72
N PRO A 237 -0.87 -26.57 -8.98
CA PRO A 237 -2.05 -27.41 -8.86
C PRO A 237 -2.68 -27.37 -7.46
N GLY A 238 -3.99 -27.63 -7.37
CA GLY A 238 -4.73 -27.62 -6.09
C GLY A 238 -5.19 -26.22 -5.66
N ARG A 239 -5.03 -25.21 -6.52
CA ARG A 239 -5.54 -23.84 -6.31
C ARG A 239 -6.41 -23.43 -7.48
N ARG A 240 -7.46 -22.66 -7.19
CA ARG A 240 -8.32 -22.05 -8.21
C ARG A 240 -7.83 -20.64 -8.53
N PHE A 241 -7.68 -20.33 -9.82
CA PHE A 241 -7.16 -19.05 -10.28
C PHE A 241 -8.15 -18.31 -11.19
N CYS A 242 -8.40 -17.04 -10.88
CA CYS A 242 -8.99 -16.10 -11.82
C CYS A 242 -7.88 -15.35 -12.56
N ARG A 243 -7.84 -15.45 -13.88
CA ARG A 243 -6.92 -14.70 -14.72
C ARG A 243 -7.47 -13.30 -14.99
N LEU A 244 -6.72 -12.27 -14.66
CA LEU A 244 -7.08 -10.87 -14.85
C LEU A 244 -6.27 -10.29 -16.02
N GLY A 245 -6.92 -9.66 -16.98
CA GLY A 245 -6.26 -8.96 -18.09
C GLY A 245 -7.19 -7.93 -18.75
N LEU A 246 -6.69 -7.12 -19.66
CA LEU A 246 -7.51 -6.20 -20.46
C LEU A 246 -8.26 -6.95 -21.56
N ALA A 247 -7.58 -7.90 -22.21
CA ALA A 247 -8.19 -8.81 -23.17
C ALA A 247 -8.74 -10.06 -22.46
N GLU A 248 -9.76 -10.69 -23.05
CA GLU A 248 -10.41 -11.86 -22.47
C GLU A 248 -9.46 -13.07 -22.34
N PRO A 249 -9.18 -13.53 -21.10
CA PRO A 249 -8.55 -14.82 -20.88
C PRO A 249 -9.57 -15.94 -21.16
N GLY A 250 -9.21 -16.92 -21.98
CA GLY A 250 -10.05 -18.07 -22.33
C GLY A 250 -10.23 -19.10 -21.19
N THR A 251 -10.33 -18.65 -19.94
CA THR A 251 -10.48 -19.50 -18.74
C THR A 251 -11.88 -19.40 -18.13
N THR A 252 -12.23 -20.39 -17.30
CA THR A 252 -13.52 -20.46 -16.58
C THR A 252 -13.67 -19.39 -15.52
N ASP A 253 -12.55 -19.01 -14.90
CA ASP A 253 -12.44 -17.88 -13.99
C ASP A 253 -11.55 -16.83 -14.65
N ALA A 254 -12.13 -15.68 -14.99
CA ALA A 254 -11.47 -14.63 -15.74
C ALA A 254 -12.07 -13.26 -15.45
N ALA A 255 -11.28 -12.19 -15.59
CA ALA A 255 -11.79 -10.82 -15.51
C ALA A 255 -11.12 -9.96 -16.57
N PHE A 256 -11.93 -9.23 -17.35
CA PHE A 256 -11.49 -8.57 -18.57
C PHE A 256 -12.39 -7.42 -19.01
N VAL A 257 -11.95 -6.70 -20.05
CA VAL A 257 -12.74 -5.66 -20.71
C VAL A 257 -13.22 -6.18 -22.07
N ARG A 258 -14.54 -6.18 -22.30
CA ARG A 258 -15.16 -6.57 -23.58
C ARG A 258 -15.99 -5.41 -24.10
N ASP A 259 -15.62 -4.85 -25.25
CA ASP A 259 -16.32 -3.71 -25.87
C ASP A 259 -16.56 -2.53 -24.92
N GLY A 260 -15.56 -2.24 -24.08
CA GLY A 260 -15.62 -1.19 -23.06
C GLY A 260 -16.43 -1.53 -21.81
N MET A 261 -16.96 -2.75 -21.68
CA MET A 261 -17.62 -3.26 -20.47
C MET A 261 -16.61 -4.01 -19.59
N LEU A 262 -16.62 -3.77 -18.27
CA LEU A 262 -15.92 -4.61 -17.30
C LEU A 262 -16.73 -5.88 -17.07
N VAL A 263 -16.11 -7.04 -17.32
CA VAL A 263 -16.73 -8.35 -17.20
C VAL A 263 -15.93 -9.22 -16.24
N VAL A 264 -16.62 -9.83 -15.29
CA VAL A 264 -16.07 -10.88 -14.41
C VAL A 264 -16.75 -12.20 -14.74
N ARG A 265 -15.97 -13.24 -14.98
CA ARG A 265 -16.43 -14.61 -15.16
C ARG A 265 -15.97 -15.46 -14.00
N LEU A 266 -16.90 -16.09 -13.29
CA LEU A 266 -16.63 -17.00 -12.18
C LEU A 266 -17.34 -18.33 -12.40
N GLY A 267 -16.58 -19.42 -12.48
CA GLY A 267 -17.12 -20.77 -12.74
C GLY A 267 -17.87 -20.87 -14.07
N GLY A 268 -17.52 -20.04 -15.05
CA GLY A 268 -18.21 -19.94 -16.34
C GLY A 268 -19.42 -19.00 -16.37
N ALA A 269 -19.91 -18.51 -15.23
CA ALA A 269 -20.97 -17.50 -15.18
C ALA A 269 -20.38 -16.09 -15.38
N GLU A 270 -20.96 -15.30 -16.28
CA GLU A 270 -20.53 -13.92 -16.55
C GLU A 270 -21.35 -12.90 -15.76
N HIS A 271 -20.64 -11.92 -15.21
CA HIS A 271 -21.14 -10.76 -14.51
C HIS A 271 -20.71 -9.53 -15.30
N GLU A 272 -21.63 -8.93 -16.06
CA GLU A 272 -21.41 -7.63 -16.68
C GLU A 272 -21.61 -6.53 -15.63
N LEU A 273 -20.57 -5.73 -15.42
CA LEU A 273 -20.53 -4.73 -14.36
C LEU A 273 -20.89 -3.35 -14.89
N VAL A 274 -19.88 -2.57 -15.27
CA VAL A 274 -20.01 -1.17 -15.72
C VAL A 274 -19.10 -0.92 -16.90
N ARG A 275 -19.43 0.07 -17.72
CA ARG A 275 -18.51 0.52 -18.78
C ARG A 275 -17.31 1.26 -18.19
N THR A 276 -16.18 1.20 -18.90
CA THR A 276 -14.95 1.89 -18.52
C THR A 276 -15.13 3.41 -18.35
N ASN A 277 -16.06 4.02 -19.09
CA ASN A 277 -16.37 5.44 -18.99
C ASN A 277 -17.28 5.81 -17.80
N GLU A 278 -17.97 4.83 -17.21
CA GLU A 278 -18.79 5.01 -15.99
C GLU A 278 -17.93 5.03 -14.71
N LEU A 279 -16.68 4.54 -14.78
CA LEU A 279 -15.75 4.64 -13.65
C LEU A 279 -15.27 6.08 -13.47
N ILE A 280 -15.25 6.53 -12.21
CA ILE A 280 -14.62 7.80 -11.83
C ILE A 280 -13.10 7.69 -12.02
N LEU A 281 -12.50 6.56 -11.60
CA LEU A 281 -11.09 6.27 -11.81
C LEU A 281 -10.80 6.01 -13.30
N LYS A 282 -9.96 6.86 -13.92
CA LYS A 282 -9.58 6.76 -15.33
C LYS A 282 -8.29 5.95 -15.52
N GLY A 283 -8.08 5.43 -16.73
CA GLY A 283 -6.88 4.69 -17.11
C GLY A 283 -7.00 3.16 -16.95
N SER A 284 -6.31 2.43 -17.83
CA SER A 284 -6.38 0.96 -17.92
C SER A 284 -5.95 0.25 -16.64
N HIS A 285 -4.95 0.78 -15.93
CA HIS A 285 -4.51 0.25 -14.64
C HIS A 285 -5.63 0.32 -13.58
N ASN A 286 -6.49 1.33 -13.62
CA ASN A 286 -7.63 1.43 -12.72
C ASN A 286 -8.77 0.49 -13.12
N TRP A 287 -8.92 0.17 -14.40
CA TRP A 287 -9.84 -0.88 -14.83
C TRP A 287 -9.40 -2.25 -14.29
N LEU A 288 -8.10 -2.55 -14.34
CA LEU A 288 -7.53 -3.77 -13.76
C LEU A 288 -7.72 -3.81 -12.23
N ASN A 289 -7.52 -2.70 -11.51
CA ASN A 289 -7.78 -2.62 -10.07
C ASN A 289 -9.28 -2.85 -9.76
N ALA A 290 -10.18 -2.26 -10.54
CA ALA A 290 -11.63 -2.42 -10.40
C ALA A 290 -12.07 -3.87 -10.67
N LEU A 291 -11.56 -4.49 -11.72
CA LEU A 291 -11.80 -5.90 -12.05
C LEU A 291 -11.25 -6.82 -10.95
N ALA A 292 -10.03 -6.60 -10.47
CA ALA A 292 -9.46 -7.37 -9.36
C ALA A 292 -10.35 -7.29 -8.11
N ALA A 293 -10.76 -6.09 -7.72
CA ALA A 293 -11.64 -5.90 -6.57
C ALA A 293 -13.00 -6.59 -6.78
N ALA A 294 -13.61 -6.42 -7.96
CA ALA A 294 -14.89 -7.04 -8.30
C ALA A 294 -14.84 -8.58 -8.23
N VAL A 295 -13.78 -9.20 -8.75
CA VAL A 295 -13.57 -10.66 -8.65
C VAL A 295 -13.55 -11.11 -7.19
N LEU A 296 -12.74 -10.43 -6.36
CA LEU A 296 -12.57 -10.78 -4.95
C LEU A 296 -13.91 -10.72 -4.20
N VAL A 297 -14.67 -9.63 -4.37
CA VAL A 297 -15.91 -9.42 -3.61
C VAL A 297 -17.06 -10.29 -4.13
N LEU A 298 -17.18 -10.51 -5.44
CA LEU A 298 -18.20 -11.41 -6.01
C LEU A 298 -17.99 -12.84 -5.52
N PHE A 299 -16.75 -13.32 -5.51
CA PHE A 299 -16.41 -14.63 -4.94
C PHE A 299 -16.78 -14.73 -3.44
N CYS A 300 -16.64 -13.63 -2.69
CA CYS A 300 -16.97 -13.54 -1.28
C CYS A 300 -18.46 -13.23 -0.99
N GLY A 301 -19.32 -13.24 -2.02
CA GLY A 301 -20.77 -13.13 -1.87
C GLY A 301 -21.37 -11.74 -2.08
N ALA A 302 -20.60 -10.76 -2.59
CA ALA A 302 -21.16 -9.49 -3.03
C ALA A 302 -22.17 -9.67 -4.16
N THR A 303 -23.13 -8.74 -4.26
CA THR A 303 -24.17 -8.78 -5.29
C THR A 303 -23.73 -7.98 -6.52
N ASP A 304 -24.14 -8.40 -7.72
CA ASP A 304 -23.88 -7.65 -8.95
C ASP A 304 -24.32 -6.17 -8.82
N ASP A 305 -25.51 -5.92 -8.27
CA ASP A 305 -26.04 -4.57 -8.13
C ASP A 305 -25.22 -3.72 -7.16
N GLY A 306 -24.80 -4.29 -6.03
CA GLY A 306 -23.91 -3.63 -5.08
C GLY A 306 -22.53 -3.33 -5.69
N VAL A 307 -21.98 -4.27 -6.46
CA VAL A 307 -20.70 -4.07 -7.18
C VAL A 307 -20.85 -2.97 -8.24
N ARG A 308 -21.90 -3.01 -9.07
CA ARG A 308 -22.15 -1.98 -10.09
C ARG A 308 -22.33 -0.59 -9.47
N ALA A 309 -23.13 -0.49 -8.41
CA ALA A 309 -23.35 0.77 -7.71
C ALA A 309 -22.04 1.29 -7.08
N GLY A 310 -21.32 0.40 -6.40
CA GLY A 310 -20.03 0.71 -5.77
C GLY A 310 -18.96 1.17 -6.76
N LEU A 311 -18.86 0.54 -7.93
CA LEU A 311 -17.90 0.94 -8.97
C LEU A 311 -18.20 2.34 -9.54
N ARG A 312 -19.48 2.71 -9.68
CA ARG A 312 -19.89 4.03 -10.19
C ARG A 312 -19.63 5.17 -9.20
N ASN A 313 -19.70 4.88 -7.89
CA ASN A 313 -19.64 5.92 -6.85
C ASN A 313 -18.34 5.89 -6.02
N PHE A 314 -17.42 4.95 -6.30
CA PHE A 314 -16.12 4.89 -5.63
C PHE A 314 -15.33 6.18 -5.89
N LYS A 315 -15.00 6.88 -4.80
CA LYS A 315 -14.19 8.10 -4.86
C LYS A 315 -12.70 7.74 -4.78
N PRO A 316 -11.82 8.44 -5.52
CA PRO A 316 -10.39 8.30 -5.36
C PRO A 316 -9.99 8.49 -3.89
N LEU A 317 -8.96 7.77 -3.48
CA LEU A 317 -8.39 7.92 -2.14
C LEU A 317 -7.69 9.26 -2.01
N GLU A 318 -7.73 9.81 -0.80
CA GLU A 318 -6.92 10.96 -0.42
C GLU A 318 -5.45 10.71 -0.81
N HIS A 319 -4.78 11.75 -1.33
CA HIS A 319 -3.38 11.69 -1.73
C HIS A 319 -3.05 10.81 -2.95
N ARG A 320 -4.03 10.42 -3.77
CA ARG A 320 -3.83 9.69 -5.02
C ARG A 320 -4.49 10.41 -6.19
N VAL A 321 -3.69 11.19 -6.94
CA VAL A 321 -4.16 12.09 -8.02
C VAL A 321 -5.43 12.86 -7.57
N GLU A 322 -5.41 13.33 -6.33
CA GLU A 322 -6.54 13.98 -5.66
C GLU A 322 -6.59 15.46 -6.07
N PRO A 323 -7.68 15.95 -6.69
CA PRO A 323 -7.84 17.37 -6.98
C PRO A 323 -7.96 18.18 -5.68
N CYS A 324 -7.08 19.17 -5.50
CA CYS A 324 -7.02 20.02 -4.29
C CYS A 324 -7.60 21.42 -4.51
N GLY A 325 -7.86 21.78 -5.77
CA GLY A 325 -8.40 23.07 -6.13
C GLY A 325 -7.83 23.63 -7.41
N GLU A 326 -8.29 24.83 -7.72
CA GLU A 326 -7.82 25.64 -8.83
C GLU A 326 -7.57 27.06 -8.31
N ILE A 327 -6.46 27.67 -8.73
CA ILE A 327 -6.04 29.03 -8.36
C ILE A 327 -5.53 29.70 -9.64
N ASP A 328 -6.08 30.85 -10.02
CA ASP A 328 -5.73 31.56 -11.26
C ASP A 328 -5.77 30.70 -12.53
N GLY A 329 -6.69 29.73 -12.59
CA GLY A 329 -6.79 28.80 -13.71
C GLY A 329 -5.80 27.62 -13.67
N VAL A 330 -4.95 27.52 -12.64
CA VAL A 330 -4.00 26.43 -12.44
C VAL A 330 -4.60 25.39 -11.50
N ARG A 331 -4.66 24.12 -11.93
CA ARG A 331 -5.15 23.02 -11.10
C ARG A 331 -4.04 22.47 -10.21
N PHE A 332 -4.35 22.22 -8.94
CA PHE A 332 -3.43 21.60 -7.98
C PHE A 332 -3.89 20.18 -7.68
N VAL A 333 -2.99 19.22 -7.84
CA VAL A 333 -3.28 17.79 -7.66
C VAL A 333 -2.30 17.15 -6.68
N ASN A 334 -2.86 16.47 -5.68
CA ASN A 334 -2.13 15.74 -4.65
C ASN A 334 -2.01 14.26 -4.99
N ASP A 335 -0.81 13.82 -5.34
CA ASP A 335 -0.44 12.42 -5.48
C ASP A 335 0.73 12.07 -4.54
N SER A 336 0.70 12.59 -3.30
CA SER A 336 1.75 12.37 -2.29
C SER A 336 2.05 10.88 -2.04
N LYS A 337 1.10 9.97 -2.35
CA LYS A 337 1.29 8.52 -2.25
C LYS A 337 2.25 7.94 -3.29
N ALA A 338 2.61 8.68 -4.35
CA ALA A 338 3.60 8.26 -5.34
C ALA A 338 5.03 8.30 -4.78
N THR A 339 5.36 7.33 -3.92
CA THR A 339 6.65 7.25 -3.20
C THR A 339 7.73 6.44 -3.93
N ASN A 340 7.52 6.13 -5.21
CA ASN A 340 8.49 5.48 -6.11
C ASN A 340 8.31 6.00 -7.55
N THR A 341 9.31 5.76 -8.41
CA THR A 341 9.36 6.27 -9.79
C THR A 341 8.22 5.76 -10.68
N ASP A 342 7.88 4.49 -10.59
CA ASP A 342 6.80 3.88 -11.40
C ASP A 342 5.42 4.45 -11.04
N ALA A 343 5.18 4.83 -9.78
CA ALA A 343 3.95 5.49 -9.38
C ALA A 343 3.78 6.86 -10.06
N VAL A 344 4.87 7.63 -10.21
CA VAL A 344 4.85 8.93 -10.90
C VAL A 344 4.56 8.76 -12.39
N GLU A 345 5.22 7.80 -13.05
CA GLU A 345 4.97 7.49 -14.46
C GLU A 345 3.49 7.14 -14.69
N LYS A 346 2.89 6.36 -13.77
CA LYS A 346 1.46 6.03 -13.82
C LYS A 346 0.57 7.24 -13.58
N ALA A 347 0.93 8.12 -12.64
CA ALA A 347 0.17 9.33 -12.34
C ALA A 347 0.07 10.26 -13.56
N LEU A 348 1.16 10.43 -14.31
CA LEU A 348 1.20 11.27 -15.51
C LEU A 348 0.24 10.78 -16.61
N THR A 349 -0.07 9.48 -16.66
CA THR A 349 -1.07 8.96 -17.63
C THR A 349 -2.48 9.50 -17.42
N ALA A 350 -2.78 10.10 -16.27
CA ALA A 350 -4.06 10.77 -16.01
C ALA A 350 -4.17 12.16 -16.67
N PHE A 351 -3.07 12.69 -17.22
CA PHE A 351 -2.93 14.04 -17.75
C PHE A 351 -2.43 14.04 -19.22
N PRO A 352 -3.06 13.28 -20.13
CA PRO A 352 -2.52 13.07 -21.49
C PRO A 352 -2.47 14.36 -22.34
N ASP A 353 -3.33 15.33 -22.05
CA ASP A 353 -3.49 16.57 -22.83
C ASP A 353 -3.07 17.83 -22.03
N ASP A 354 -2.59 17.66 -20.79
CA ASP A 354 -2.29 18.76 -19.88
C ASP A 354 -0.79 19.07 -19.82
N ARG A 355 -0.41 20.34 -19.72
CA ARG A 355 0.96 20.73 -19.34
C ARG A 355 1.11 20.60 -17.83
N VAL A 356 1.98 19.70 -17.40
CA VAL A 356 2.20 19.40 -15.98
C VAL A 356 3.47 20.08 -15.46
N VAL A 357 3.36 20.77 -14.32
CA VAL A 357 4.48 21.18 -13.45
C VAL A 357 4.60 20.15 -12.34
N LEU A 358 5.64 19.32 -12.41
CA LEU A 358 5.80 18.15 -11.55
C LEU A 358 6.72 18.46 -10.35
N LEU A 359 6.27 18.16 -9.14
CA LEU A 359 7.08 18.27 -7.92
C LEU A 359 7.72 16.91 -7.59
N LEU A 360 9.05 16.81 -7.68
CA LEU A 360 9.86 15.61 -7.42
C LEU A 360 10.77 15.84 -6.21
N GLY A 361 10.78 14.94 -5.23
CA GLY A 361 11.57 15.17 -4.04
C GLY A 361 11.10 14.45 -2.79
N GLY A 362 11.95 14.47 -1.78
CA GLY A 362 11.76 13.76 -0.52
C GLY A 362 12.99 12.93 -0.13
N HIS A 363 12.80 11.97 0.77
CA HIS A 363 13.85 11.06 1.19
C HIS A 363 14.23 10.04 0.10
N ASP A 364 15.49 10.08 -0.34
CA ASP A 364 16.01 9.22 -1.41
C ASP A 364 16.13 7.75 -1.00
N LYS A 365 15.64 6.86 -1.85
CA LYS A 365 15.74 5.39 -1.69
C LYS A 365 16.90 4.79 -2.48
N GLY A 366 17.66 5.60 -3.21
CA GLY A 366 18.76 5.15 -4.08
C GLY A 366 18.30 4.41 -5.34
N THR A 367 17.04 4.56 -5.74
CA THR A 367 16.50 3.93 -6.96
C THR A 367 17.13 4.54 -8.22
N PRO A 368 17.47 3.76 -9.26
CA PRO A 368 17.98 4.29 -10.53
C PRO A 368 17.00 5.30 -11.14
N LEU A 369 17.52 6.41 -11.67
CA LEU A 369 16.70 7.53 -12.16
C LEU A 369 16.76 7.69 -13.68
N GLU A 370 17.80 7.20 -14.34
CA GLU A 370 18.11 7.47 -15.75
C GLU A 370 16.95 7.08 -16.70
N GLY A 371 16.42 5.87 -16.50
CA GLY A 371 15.26 5.41 -17.27
C GLY A 371 13.97 6.15 -16.92
N PHE A 372 13.81 6.54 -15.65
CA PHE A 372 12.64 7.25 -15.16
C PHE A 372 12.55 8.67 -15.74
N VAL A 373 13.61 9.46 -15.59
CA VAL A 373 13.65 10.85 -16.10
C VAL A 373 13.51 10.90 -17.63
N SER A 374 14.11 9.94 -18.34
CA SER A 374 13.96 9.83 -19.80
C SER A 374 12.51 9.61 -20.26
N ARG A 375 11.66 9.01 -19.41
CA ARG A 375 10.22 8.82 -19.69
C ARG A 375 9.38 9.98 -19.21
N VAL A 376 9.75 10.64 -18.11
CA VAL A 376 8.98 11.73 -17.49
C VAL A 376 9.17 13.06 -18.21
N VAL A 377 10.41 13.43 -18.55
CA VAL A 377 10.74 14.74 -19.14
C VAL A 377 9.89 15.06 -20.39
N PRO A 378 9.64 14.12 -21.33
CA PRO A 378 8.79 14.40 -22.49
C PRO A 378 7.31 14.65 -22.19
N GLN A 379 6.84 14.37 -20.97
CA GLN A 379 5.42 14.43 -20.57
C GLN A 379 5.08 15.67 -19.74
N VAL A 380 6.07 16.49 -19.37
CA VAL A 380 5.90 17.60 -18.43
C VAL A 380 6.38 18.91 -19.04
N GLY A 381 5.87 20.04 -18.55
CA GLY A 381 6.33 21.36 -18.95
C GLY A 381 7.39 21.94 -18.02
N ALA A 382 7.41 21.49 -16.76
CA ALA A 382 8.39 21.90 -15.76
C ALA A 382 8.56 20.83 -14.67
N ILE A 383 9.73 20.81 -14.03
CA ILE A 383 10.02 19.98 -12.86
C ILE A 383 10.61 20.85 -11.75
N VAL A 384 10.07 20.71 -10.54
CA VAL A 384 10.62 21.31 -9.32
C VAL A 384 11.17 20.20 -8.43
N CYS A 385 12.50 20.22 -8.21
CA CYS A 385 13.20 19.27 -7.36
C CYS A 385 13.28 19.78 -5.92
N PHE A 386 12.91 18.99 -4.91
CA PHE A 386 12.90 19.41 -3.49
C PHE A 386 13.32 18.31 -2.51
N GLY A 387 13.47 18.68 -1.22
CA GLY A 387 13.81 17.77 -0.12
C GLY A 387 15.23 17.18 -0.21
N ASP A 388 15.47 16.10 0.54
CA ASP A 388 16.78 15.43 0.64
C ASP A 388 17.33 14.97 -0.73
N ALA A 389 16.45 14.50 -1.62
CA ALA A 389 16.82 13.96 -2.93
C ALA A 389 17.00 15.04 -4.02
N ARG A 390 16.78 16.33 -3.71
CA ARG A 390 16.75 17.44 -4.66
C ARG A 390 17.90 17.43 -5.66
N GLU A 391 19.13 17.44 -5.17
CA GLU A 391 20.34 17.53 -6.01
C GLU A 391 20.46 16.35 -6.97
N ARG A 392 20.08 15.15 -6.52
CA ARG A 392 20.17 13.93 -7.31
C ARG A 392 19.11 13.91 -8.42
N PHE A 393 17.88 14.31 -8.10
CA PHE A 393 16.82 14.44 -9.11
C PHE A 393 17.15 15.54 -10.11
N ARG A 394 17.61 16.70 -9.65
CA ARG A 394 18.03 17.81 -10.53
C ARG A 394 19.06 17.33 -11.55
N ARG A 395 20.16 16.74 -11.10
CA ARG A 395 21.21 16.23 -12.02
C ARG A 395 20.66 15.20 -13.01
N ALA A 396 19.87 14.24 -12.52
CA ALA A 396 19.29 13.22 -13.38
C ALA A 396 18.36 13.83 -14.44
N VAL A 397 17.56 14.84 -14.09
CA VAL A 397 16.67 15.54 -15.02
C VAL A 397 17.48 16.38 -16.01
N GLU A 398 18.53 17.09 -15.57
CA GLU A 398 19.40 17.88 -16.46
C GLU A 398 20.16 17.02 -17.48
N ASP A 399 20.55 15.80 -17.09
CA ASP A 399 21.22 14.83 -17.97
C ASP A 399 20.24 14.10 -18.91
N ALA A 400 18.92 14.27 -18.73
CA ALA A 400 17.91 13.56 -19.50
C ALA A 400 17.75 14.14 -20.92
N PRO A 401 17.45 13.31 -21.93
CA PRO A 401 17.10 13.81 -23.25
C PRO A 401 15.85 14.71 -23.21
N GLY A 402 15.95 15.92 -23.79
CA GLY A 402 14.85 16.89 -23.84
C GLY A 402 14.73 17.79 -22.62
N ALA A 403 15.69 17.74 -21.68
CA ALA A 403 15.74 18.63 -20.51
C ALA A 403 15.71 20.12 -20.88
N ASP A 404 16.28 20.48 -22.03
CA ASP A 404 16.31 21.81 -22.62
C ASP A 404 14.93 22.32 -23.09
N ALA A 405 13.92 21.45 -23.14
CA ALA A 405 12.55 21.80 -23.53
C ALA A 405 11.62 22.10 -22.34
N ILE A 406 12.10 21.95 -21.09
CA ILE A 406 11.30 22.14 -19.88
C ILE A 406 11.98 23.08 -18.90
N ASP A 407 11.20 23.70 -18.02
CA ASP A 407 11.76 24.46 -16.89
C ASP A 407 12.21 23.50 -15.78
N ILE A 408 13.42 23.68 -15.27
CA ILE A 408 13.96 22.87 -14.15
C ILE A 408 14.28 23.82 -13.00
N ALA A 409 13.62 23.63 -11.87
CA ALA A 409 13.79 24.46 -10.68
C ALA A 409 14.09 23.63 -9.43
N GLU A 410 14.55 24.32 -8.40
CA GLU A 410 14.86 23.76 -7.09
C GLU A 410 14.05 24.47 -6.02
N ALA A 411 13.70 23.71 -4.98
CA ALA A 411 13.05 24.22 -3.78
C ALA A 411 13.61 23.52 -2.54
N ASN A 412 13.56 24.19 -1.39
CA ASN A 412 14.14 23.65 -0.16
C ASN A 412 13.26 22.55 0.44
N ASP A 413 11.97 22.84 0.58
CA ASP A 413 10.96 22.01 1.22
C ASP A 413 9.66 21.98 0.38
N LEU A 414 8.64 21.27 0.86
CA LEU A 414 7.36 21.18 0.15
C LEU A 414 6.70 22.55 -0.05
N GLU A 415 6.74 23.46 0.94
CA GLU A 415 6.06 24.74 0.83
C GLU A 415 6.68 25.60 -0.27
N ASP A 416 8.01 25.69 -0.27
CA ASP A 416 8.80 26.34 -1.31
C ASP A 416 8.54 25.69 -2.68
N ALA A 417 8.45 24.36 -2.75
CA ALA A 417 8.19 23.64 -4.00
C ALA A 417 6.83 23.97 -4.60
N VAL A 418 5.78 24.13 -3.79
CA VAL A 418 4.45 24.53 -4.28
C VAL A 418 4.46 25.97 -4.78
N GLN A 419 5.17 26.88 -4.08
CA GLN A 419 5.30 28.28 -4.51
C GLN A 419 6.07 28.40 -5.83
N VAL A 420 7.22 27.73 -5.95
CA VAL A 420 8.01 27.67 -7.18
C VAL A 420 7.19 27.04 -8.30
N GLY A 421 6.50 25.92 -8.03
CA GLY A 421 5.62 25.25 -8.99
C GLY A 421 4.51 26.16 -9.51
N ARG A 422 3.87 26.93 -8.63
CA ARG A 422 2.86 27.94 -9.02
C ARG A 422 3.45 29.02 -9.92
N SER A 423 4.66 29.51 -9.63
CA SER A 423 5.28 30.57 -10.44
C SER A 423 5.70 30.13 -11.86
N LEU A 424 5.85 28.83 -12.09
CA LEU A 424 6.15 28.22 -13.41
C LEU A 424 4.89 27.80 -14.19
N ALA A 425 3.72 27.86 -13.55
CA ALA A 425 2.45 27.40 -14.12
C ALA A 425 1.69 28.55 -14.80
N HIS A 426 0.97 28.24 -15.86
CA HIS A 426 0.06 29.15 -16.56
C HIS A 426 -1.39 28.68 -16.43
N PRO A 427 -2.39 29.56 -16.63
CA PRO A 427 -3.79 29.14 -16.64
C PRO A 427 -4.03 27.97 -17.62
N GLY A 428 -4.63 26.89 -17.13
CA GLY A 428 -4.81 25.61 -17.84
C GLY A 428 -3.85 24.51 -17.38
N ASP A 429 -2.69 24.86 -16.84
CA ASP A 429 -1.67 23.92 -16.38
C ASP A 429 -2.10 23.17 -15.10
N VAL A 430 -1.35 22.10 -14.79
CA VAL A 430 -1.51 21.30 -13.57
C VAL A 430 -0.22 21.35 -12.76
N VAL A 431 -0.30 21.77 -11.49
CA VAL A 431 0.77 21.56 -10.50
C VAL A 431 0.50 20.22 -9.80
N LEU A 432 1.38 19.24 -10.02
CA LEU A 432 1.23 17.87 -9.55
C LEU A 432 2.28 17.56 -8.48
N LEU A 433 1.85 17.35 -7.23
CA LEU A 433 2.68 16.71 -6.21
C LEU A 433 2.71 15.20 -6.48
N SER A 434 3.79 14.69 -7.09
CA SER A 434 3.99 13.26 -7.33
C SER A 434 5.48 12.92 -7.13
N PRO A 435 5.93 12.73 -5.88
CA PRO A 435 7.31 12.98 -5.47
C PRO A 435 8.37 11.95 -5.86
N ALA A 436 7.99 10.73 -6.28
CA ALA A 436 8.88 9.58 -6.49
C ALA A 436 9.68 9.10 -5.25
N CYS A 437 9.59 9.80 -4.12
CA CYS A 437 10.33 9.54 -2.88
C CYS A 437 9.42 9.28 -1.67
N SER A 438 9.97 8.59 -0.67
CA SER A 438 9.38 8.60 0.68
C SER A 438 9.38 10.00 1.29
N SER A 439 8.58 10.23 2.32
CA SER A 439 8.39 11.54 2.95
C SER A 439 9.20 11.75 4.24
N PHE A 440 10.03 10.78 4.62
CA PHE A 440 10.63 10.68 5.97
C PHE A 440 11.74 11.71 6.26
N ASP A 441 12.08 12.55 5.29
CA ASP A 441 12.98 13.68 5.44
C ASP A 441 12.31 14.89 6.12
N GLU A 442 11.06 15.16 5.75
CA GLU A 442 10.28 16.31 6.27
C GLU A 442 9.07 15.88 7.13
N PHE A 443 8.54 14.67 6.95
CA PHE A 443 7.24 14.24 7.48
C PHE A 443 7.26 12.83 8.08
N SER A 444 6.32 12.53 8.97
CA SER A 444 6.14 11.20 9.56
C SER A 444 5.55 10.16 8.59
N GLY A 445 4.97 10.61 7.47
CA GLY A 445 4.32 9.75 6.48
C GLY A 445 3.81 10.54 5.27
N PHE A 446 3.46 9.84 4.19
CA PHE A 446 3.02 10.48 2.95
C PHE A 446 1.65 11.16 3.13
N GLU A 447 0.85 10.69 4.09
CA GLU A 447 -0.44 11.25 4.45
C GLU A 447 -0.25 12.65 5.07
N GLU A 448 0.75 12.82 5.94
CA GLU A 448 1.07 14.14 6.50
C GLU A 448 1.51 15.10 5.40
N ARG A 449 2.46 14.69 4.55
CA ARG A 449 2.90 15.45 3.39
C ARG A 449 1.72 15.86 2.49
N GLY A 450 0.81 14.93 2.24
CA GLY A 450 -0.37 15.16 1.41
C GLY A 450 -1.38 16.11 2.05
N ARG A 451 -1.56 16.08 3.38
CA ARG A 451 -2.41 17.05 4.11
C ARG A 451 -1.78 18.44 4.13
N VAL A 452 -0.45 18.53 4.32
CA VAL A 452 0.28 19.80 4.28
C VAL A 452 0.18 20.46 2.90
N PHE A 453 0.36 19.70 1.82
CA PHE A 453 0.13 20.20 0.46
C PHE A 453 -1.28 20.81 0.29
N LYS A 454 -2.31 20.13 0.79
CA LYS A 454 -3.69 20.64 0.74
C LYS A 454 -3.88 21.91 1.55
N ALA A 455 -3.28 21.98 2.73
CA ALA A 455 -3.34 23.17 3.57
C ALA A 455 -2.66 24.37 2.88
N ILE A 456 -1.50 24.17 2.25
CA ILE A 456 -0.80 25.20 1.46
C ILE A 456 -1.69 25.70 0.32
N VAL A 457 -2.25 24.78 -0.49
CA VAL A 457 -3.14 25.14 -1.60
C VAL A 457 -4.40 25.86 -1.12
N ALA A 458 -4.98 25.44 0.01
CA ALA A 458 -6.13 26.12 0.60
C ALA A 458 -5.79 27.54 1.07
N GLY A 459 -4.66 27.73 1.76
CA GLY A 459 -4.20 29.04 2.21
C GLY A 459 -3.88 30.00 1.07
N MET A 460 -3.42 29.49 -0.08
CA MET A 460 -3.22 30.30 -1.28
C MET A 460 -4.54 30.86 -1.85
N LYS A 461 -5.65 30.10 -1.77
CA LYS A 461 -6.97 30.58 -2.23
C LYS A 461 -7.50 31.74 -1.40
N ASP A 462 -7.25 31.70 -0.08
CA ASP A 462 -7.77 32.70 0.84
C ASP A 462 -7.03 34.05 0.68
N ASN A 463 -5.75 34.03 0.31
CA ASN A 463 -4.95 35.23 0.07
C ASN A 463 -5.21 35.92 -1.28
N ASP A 464 -5.80 35.23 -2.27
CA ASP A 464 -6.18 35.82 -3.57
C ASP A 464 -7.60 36.44 -3.56
N GLY A 465 -8.31 36.34 -2.41
CA GLY A 465 -9.66 36.88 -2.19
C GLY A 465 -9.72 38.22 -1.43
N GLU A 466 -8.58 38.73 -0.96
CA GLU A 466 -8.40 40.11 -0.44
C GLU A 466 -7.81 41.02 -1.52
#